data_AF-A0A3R8J7C2-F1
#
_entry.id   AF-A0A3R8J7C2-F1
#
_cell.length_a   1.000
_cell.length_b   1.000
_cell.length_c   1.000
_cell.angle_alpha   90.00
_cell.angle_beta   90.00
_cell.angle_gamma   90.00
#
_symmetry.space_group_name_H-M   'P 1'
#
loop_
_entity.id
_entity.type
_entity.pdbx_description
1 polymer ?
#
loop_
_entity_poly.entity_id
_entity_poly.type
_entity_poly.pdbx_seq_one_letter_code
_entity_poly.pdbx_strand_id
1 'polypeptide(L)'
;MQKLWGFGAVIGLTGLLVGCQPATNRATRTVQSTNSTITAVQRVSTTDFAGRWVSPTPATSLYLNAHHQMALFRQNQHTIRGRFAIKMINNQATVTVVDHHPIKLDLDGANTMTMRQNNTTIKLTKDPNWSAQRSDIPATNAVALKKSSLTPAFKPSY
;
A
#
# COMPACT_ATOMS: atom_id res chain seq x y z
N MET A 1 -60.07 -10.92 -48.40
CA MET A 1 -60.53 -9.54 -48.67
C MET A 1 -61.45 -9.12 -47.55
N GLN A 2 -61.09 -8.10 -46.76
CA GLN A 2 -61.90 -6.90 -46.53
C GLN A 2 -61.20 -6.03 -45.49
N LYS A 3 -61.11 -4.76 -45.88
CA LYS A 3 -60.35 -3.65 -45.33
C LYS A 3 -61.40 -2.72 -44.76
N LEU A 4 -61.31 -2.30 -43.50
CA LEU A 4 -62.07 -1.15 -43.04
C LEU A 4 -61.27 -0.33 -42.01
N TRP A 5 -61.10 0.92 -42.39
CA TRP A 5 -60.54 2.04 -41.65
C TRP A 5 -61.53 2.56 -40.60
N GLY A 6 -61.02 3.19 -39.54
CA GLY A 6 -61.85 4.01 -38.66
C GLY A 6 -61.12 4.55 -37.44
N PHE A 7 -60.73 5.82 -37.50
CA PHE A 7 -60.25 6.64 -36.39
C PHE A 7 -61.25 6.71 -35.23
N GLY A 8 -60.74 6.86 -34.00
CA GLY A 8 -61.57 7.23 -32.85
C GLY A 8 -60.80 7.17 -31.54
N ALA A 9 -60.10 8.24 -31.20
CA ALA A 9 -59.63 8.50 -29.84
C ALA A 9 -60.84 8.78 -28.92
N VAL A 10 -60.80 8.29 -27.67
CA VAL A 10 -61.13 9.02 -26.43
C VAL A 10 -61.04 8.04 -25.23
N ILE A 11 -59.96 8.23 -24.46
CA ILE A 11 -59.89 8.35 -23.00
C ILE A 11 -60.81 7.43 -22.18
N GLY A 12 -60.21 6.44 -21.54
CA GLY A 12 -60.68 5.84 -20.29
C GLY A 12 -59.52 5.81 -19.32
N LEU A 13 -59.57 6.65 -18.28
CA LEU A 13 -58.57 6.76 -17.24
C LEU A 13 -58.30 5.38 -16.59
N THR A 14 -57.10 4.87 -16.83
CA THR A 14 -56.36 4.04 -15.87
C THR A 14 -56.13 4.88 -14.61
N GLY A 15 -56.14 4.37 -13.39
CA GLY A 15 -55.91 3.05 -12.87
C GLY A 15 -55.29 3.27 -11.49
N LEU A 16 -55.88 2.63 -10.48
CA LEU A 16 -55.27 2.21 -9.21
C LEU A 16 -54.21 3.14 -8.57
N LEU A 17 -54.56 3.68 -7.41
CA LEU A 17 -53.63 4.22 -6.41
C LEU A 17 -52.58 3.16 -6.03
N VAL A 18 -51.49 3.10 -6.79
CA VAL A 18 -50.26 2.43 -6.40
C VAL A 18 -49.52 3.40 -5.49
N GLY A 19 -49.38 3.02 -4.22
CA GLY A 19 -48.59 3.74 -3.24
C GLY A 19 -47.13 3.84 -3.70
N CYS A 20 -46.76 4.96 -4.30
CA CYS A 20 -45.37 5.35 -4.49
C CYS A 20 -44.80 5.77 -3.13
N GLN A 21 -44.22 4.83 -2.40
CA GLN A 21 -43.24 5.18 -1.38
C GLN A 21 -42.05 5.85 -2.09
N PRO A 22 -41.63 7.06 -1.70
CA PRO A 22 -40.45 7.66 -2.28
C PRO A 22 -39.25 6.78 -1.93
N ALA A 23 -38.68 6.16 -2.96
CA ALA A 23 -37.39 5.50 -2.86
C ALA A 23 -36.41 6.52 -2.29
N THR A 24 -35.99 6.28 -1.05
CA THR A 24 -34.92 7.07 -0.44
C THR A 24 -33.68 6.77 -1.26
N ASN A 25 -33.37 7.63 -2.22
CA ASN A 25 -32.10 7.65 -2.93
C ASN A 25 -31.02 7.92 -1.89
N ARG A 26 -30.56 6.87 -1.22
CA ARG A 26 -29.25 6.88 -0.60
C ARG A 26 -28.29 7.00 -1.76
N ALA A 27 -27.88 8.23 -2.05
CA ALA A 27 -26.76 8.49 -2.91
C ALA A 27 -25.57 7.75 -2.31
N THR A 28 -25.29 6.56 -2.86
CA THR A 28 -24.09 5.82 -2.54
C THR A 28 -22.95 6.70 -3.00
N ARG A 29 -22.30 7.37 -2.03
CA ARG A 29 -21.15 8.23 -2.30
C ARG A 29 -20.02 7.32 -2.74
N THR A 30 -19.94 7.03 -4.03
CA THR A 30 -18.81 6.32 -4.61
C THR A 30 -17.59 7.22 -4.43
N VAL A 31 -16.72 6.84 -3.49
CA VAL A 31 -15.43 7.48 -3.33
C VAL A 31 -14.62 7.12 -4.57
N GLN A 32 -14.46 8.10 -5.45
CA GLN A 32 -13.71 7.95 -6.68
C GLN A 32 -12.23 7.86 -6.31
N SER A 33 -11.60 6.72 -6.57
CA SER A 33 -10.15 6.57 -6.38
C SER A 33 -9.45 7.47 -7.39
N THR A 34 -8.97 8.63 -6.95
CA THR A 34 -8.00 9.41 -7.71
C THR A 34 -6.73 8.58 -7.84
N ASN A 35 -6.40 8.15 -9.06
CA ASN A 35 -5.09 7.62 -9.36
C ASN A 35 -4.07 8.75 -9.15
N SER A 36 -3.45 8.80 -7.97
CA SER A 36 -2.37 9.73 -7.69
C SER A 36 -1.17 9.33 -8.53
N THR A 37 -0.93 10.04 -9.63
CA THR A 37 0.37 10.05 -10.30
C THR A 37 1.37 10.69 -9.34
N ILE A 38 2.11 9.86 -8.60
CA ILE A 38 3.14 10.31 -7.66
C ILE A 38 4.24 11.02 -8.47
N THR A 39 4.26 12.34 -8.37
CA THR A 39 5.34 13.19 -8.87
C THR A 39 6.63 12.82 -8.14
N ALA A 40 7.75 12.73 -8.87
CA ALA A 40 9.07 12.43 -8.32
C ALA A 40 9.32 13.22 -7.03
N VAL A 41 9.77 12.53 -5.98
CA VAL A 41 9.98 13.11 -4.65
C VAL A 41 11.06 14.20 -4.77
N GLN A 42 10.67 15.48 -4.78
CA GLN A 42 11.57 16.61 -5.07
C GLN A 42 12.70 16.75 -4.03
N ARG A 43 12.54 16.20 -2.83
CA ARG A 43 13.61 15.98 -1.83
C ARG A 43 13.32 14.72 -1.03
N VAL A 44 14.27 13.79 -1.06
CA VAL A 44 14.23 12.59 -0.21
C VAL A 44 14.97 12.89 1.09
N SER A 45 14.42 12.40 2.20
CA SER A 45 14.97 12.48 3.55
C SER A 45 15.30 11.08 4.09
N THR A 46 16.13 11.00 5.14
CA THR A 46 16.41 9.72 5.81
C THR A 46 15.16 9.09 6.43
N THR A 47 14.19 9.91 6.84
CA THR A 47 12.92 9.45 7.41
C THR A 47 12.01 8.77 6.40
N ASP A 48 12.15 9.04 5.10
CA ASP A 48 11.34 8.41 4.06
C ASP A 48 11.63 6.90 3.94
N PHE A 49 12.85 6.50 4.28
CA PHE A 49 13.27 5.09 4.35
C PHE A 49 12.73 4.36 5.58
N ALA A 50 12.29 5.08 6.62
CA ALA A 50 11.73 4.45 7.82
C ALA A 50 10.42 3.73 7.48
N GLY A 51 10.26 2.52 8.02
CA GLY A 51 9.12 1.66 7.74
C GLY A 51 9.49 0.19 7.71
N ARG A 52 8.46 -0.63 7.51
CA ARG A 52 8.61 -2.01 7.10
C ARG A 52 8.46 -2.06 5.58
N TRP A 53 9.39 -2.73 4.93
CA TRP A 53 9.48 -2.88 3.48
C TRP A 53 9.52 -4.36 3.15
N VAL A 54 8.63 -4.81 2.28
CA VAL A 54 8.45 -6.24 2.02
C VAL A 54 8.59 -6.57 0.54
N SER A 55 9.09 -7.77 0.24
CA SER A 55 9.02 -8.36 -1.10
C SER A 55 8.44 -9.77 -0.98
N PRO A 56 7.51 -10.17 -1.86
CA PRO A 56 7.05 -11.56 -1.90
C PRO A 56 8.07 -12.49 -2.57
N THR A 57 8.92 -11.98 -3.47
CA THR A 57 9.80 -12.80 -4.31
C THR A 57 11.16 -12.11 -4.53
N PRO A 58 12.25 -12.61 -3.91
CA PRO A 58 12.25 -13.60 -2.83
C PRO A 58 11.58 -13.03 -1.57
N ALA A 59 10.98 -13.88 -0.73
CA ALA A 59 10.32 -13.44 0.48
C ALA A 59 11.32 -12.70 1.40
N THR A 60 11.10 -11.39 1.55
CA THR A 60 12.01 -10.44 2.19
C THR A 60 11.22 -9.47 3.05
N SER A 61 11.74 -9.12 4.20
CA SER A 61 11.21 -8.02 5.01
C SER A 61 12.35 -7.24 5.67
N LEU A 62 12.44 -5.96 5.33
CA LEU A 62 13.35 -4.99 5.90
C LEU A 62 12.58 -4.08 6.86
N TYR A 63 13.08 -3.92 8.07
CA TYR A 63 12.54 -3.03 9.09
C TYR A 63 13.57 -1.94 9.37
N LEU A 64 13.13 -0.69 9.30
CA LEU A 64 13.91 0.49 9.68
C LEU A 64 13.03 1.34 10.61
N ASN A 65 13.37 1.41 11.89
CA ASN A 65 12.58 2.15 12.87
C ASN A 65 13.21 3.52 13.22
N ALA A 66 12.43 4.37 13.88
CA ALA A 66 12.86 5.73 14.28
C ALA A 66 13.95 5.72 15.38
N HIS A 67 14.18 4.58 16.04
CA HIS A 67 15.20 4.40 17.06
C HIS A 67 16.55 3.90 16.49
N HIS A 68 16.73 3.97 15.17
CA HIS A 68 17.91 3.48 14.46
C HIS A 68 18.18 1.98 14.64
N GLN A 69 17.13 1.18 14.83
CA GLN A 69 17.20 -0.27 14.80
C GLN A 69 16.73 -0.80 13.45
N MET A 70 17.44 -1.81 12.98
CA MET A 70 17.21 -2.46 11.71
C MET A 70 17.11 -3.96 11.88
N ALA A 71 16.25 -4.58 11.09
CA ALA A 71 16.32 -6.01 10.84
C ALA A 71 15.97 -6.33 9.39
N LEU A 72 16.76 -7.21 8.77
CA LEU A 72 16.51 -7.75 7.44
C LEU A 72 16.30 -9.27 7.55
N PHE A 73 15.08 -9.68 7.25
CA PHE A 73 14.67 -11.07 7.16
C PHE A 73 14.58 -11.45 5.69
N ARG A 74 15.16 -12.60 5.34
CA ARG A 74 15.11 -13.15 3.99
C ARG A 74 14.92 -14.65 4.11
N GLN A 75 14.10 -15.20 3.22
CA GLN A 75 13.90 -16.64 3.15
C GLN A 75 15.24 -17.35 2.95
N ASN A 76 15.47 -18.40 3.73
CA ASN A 76 16.69 -19.23 3.69
C ASN A 76 18.01 -18.47 3.91
N GLN A 77 17.97 -17.32 4.59
CA GLN A 77 19.16 -16.55 4.94
C GLN A 77 19.14 -16.14 6.41
N HIS A 78 20.33 -15.94 6.98
CA HIS A 78 20.47 -15.41 8.33
C HIS A 78 19.88 -14.01 8.43
N THR A 79 19.19 -13.76 9.54
CA THR A 79 18.67 -12.43 9.86
C THR A 79 19.84 -11.50 10.16
N ILE A 80 19.86 -10.36 9.48
CA ILE A 80 20.74 -9.24 9.84
C ILE A 80 19.94 -8.36 10.79
N ARG A 81 20.48 -8.05 11.97
CA ARG A 81 19.84 -7.18 12.96
C ARG A 81 20.88 -6.35 13.66
N GLY A 82 20.56 -5.08 13.93
CA GLY A 82 21.42 -4.24 14.76
C GLY A 82 21.00 -2.79 14.73
N ARG A 83 21.86 -1.95 15.31
CA ARG A 83 21.76 -0.51 15.10
C ARG A 83 22.29 -0.17 13.72
N PHE A 84 21.64 0.77 13.04
CA PHE A 84 22.06 1.21 11.72
C PHE A 84 22.47 2.68 11.69
N ALA A 85 23.38 3.01 10.79
CA ALA A 85 23.64 4.36 10.33
C ALA A 85 23.15 4.50 8.88
N ILE A 86 22.64 5.66 8.52
CA ILE A 86 22.16 5.95 7.16
C ILE A 86 22.88 7.17 6.62
N LYS A 87 23.49 7.03 5.43
CA LYS A 87 24.11 8.13 4.69
C LYS A 87 23.35 8.34 3.39
N MET A 88 22.99 9.58 3.07
CA MET A 88 22.33 9.90 1.80
C MET A 88 23.26 10.63 0.85
N ILE A 89 23.24 10.22 -0.43
CA ILE A 89 23.93 10.87 -1.54
C ILE A 89 22.99 10.78 -2.76
N ASN A 90 22.67 11.90 -3.41
CA ASN A 90 21.84 11.93 -4.62
C ASN A 90 20.52 11.14 -4.51
N ASN A 91 19.78 11.33 -3.40
CA ASN A 91 18.53 10.62 -3.07
C ASN A 91 18.65 9.10 -2.87
N GLN A 92 19.88 8.56 -2.85
CA GLN A 92 20.18 7.18 -2.52
C GLN A 92 20.66 7.09 -1.07
N ALA A 93 20.14 6.13 -0.31
CA ALA A 93 20.61 5.85 1.03
C ALA A 93 21.54 4.65 1.04
N THR A 94 22.63 4.76 1.79
CA THR A 94 23.45 3.62 2.20
C THR A 94 23.23 3.39 3.68
N VAL A 95 22.72 2.20 4.01
CA VAL A 95 22.51 1.72 5.37
C VAL A 95 23.67 0.82 5.75
N THR A 96 24.31 1.14 6.87
CA THR A 96 25.40 0.34 7.43
C THR A 96 24.98 -0.20 8.78
N VAL A 97 25.19 -1.50 8.99
CA VAL A 97 25.04 -2.18 10.28
C VAL A 97 26.42 -2.74 10.63
N VAL A 98 26.81 -2.63 11.90
CA VAL A 98 28.09 -3.15 12.40
C VAL A 98 28.24 -4.63 12.01
N ASP A 99 29.44 -5.02 11.58
CA ASP A 99 29.79 -6.39 11.14
C ASP A 99 29.02 -6.93 9.92
N HIS A 100 28.31 -6.07 9.18
CA HIS A 100 27.58 -6.46 7.99
C HIS A 100 27.94 -5.60 6.77
N HIS A 101 27.83 -6.21 5.58
CA HIS A 101 28.01 -5.50 4.33
C HIS A 101 26.97 -4.38 4.17
N PRO A 102 27.37 -3.19 3.70
CA PRO A 102 26.44 -2.09 3.46
C PRO A 102 25.29 -2.48 2.55
N ILE A 103 24.11 -1.95 2.86
CA ILE A 103 22.87 -2.14 2.08
C ILE A 103 22.54 -0.81 1.43
N LYS A 104 22.46 -0.80 0.10
CA LYS A 104 22.05 0.38 -0.67
C LYS A 104 20.54 0.35 -0.86
N LEU A 105 19.88 1.49 -0.64
CA LEU A 105 18.45 1.67 -0.72
C LEU A 105 18.16 2.87 -1.63
N ASP A 106 17.38 2.63 -2.67
CA ASP A 106 16.92 3.68 -3.59
C ASP A 106 15.41 3.76 -3.53
N LEU A 107 14.86 4.94 -3.21
CA LEU A 107 13.42 5.15 -3.31
C LEU A 107 13.05 5.35 -4.78
N ASP A 108 12.30 4.41 -5.32
CA ASP A 108 11.71 4.51 -6.66
C ASP A 108 10.39 5.31 -6.62
N GLY A 109 9.83 5.51 -5.42
CA GLY A 109 8.60 6.25 -5.14
C GLY A 109 8.26 6.21 -3.64
N ALA A 110 7.15 6.84 -3.24
CA ALA A 110 6.79 6.95 -1.82
C ALA A 110 6.58 5.58 -1.11
N ASN A 111 6.14 4.57 -1.88
CA ASN A 111 5.82 3.23 -1.37
C ASN A 111 6.66 2.12 -2.02
N THR A 112 7.67 2.47 -2.82
CA THR A 112 8.49 1.52 -3.58
C THR A 112 9.97 1.83 -3.40
N MET A 113 10.74 0.81 -3.07
CA MET A 113 12.17 0.93 -2.82
C MET A 113 12.92 -0.23 -3.45
N THR A 114 14.07 0.05 -4.07
CA THR A 114 15.00 -0.98 -4.52
C THR A 114 16.13 -1.13 -3.51
N MET A 115 16.28 -2.32 -2.95
CA MET A 115 17.37 -2.70 -2.06
C MET A 115 18.45 -3.44 -2.86
N ARG A 116 19.71 -3.06 -2.68
CA ARG A 116 20.87 -3.74 -3.22
C ARG A 116 21.85 -4.10 -2.11
N GLN A 117 22.20 -5.38 -2.03
CA GLN A 117 23.24 -5.86 -1.14
C GLN A 117 24.02 -6.96 -1.87
N ASN A 118 25.35 -6.84 -1.90
CA ASN A 118 26.22 -7.72 -2.68
C ASN A 118 25.76 -7.76 -4.15
N ASN A 119 25.54 -8.96 -4.71
CA ASN A 119 25.06 -9.15 -6.08
C ASN A 119 23.53 -9.33 -6.17
N THR A 120 22.78 -8.96 -5.14
CA THR A 120 21.33 -9.16 -5.06
C THR A 120 20.61 -7.82 -5.10
N THR A 121 19.63 -7.71 -6.01
CA THR A 121 18.73 -6.55 -6.14
C THR A 121 17.30 -7.02 -5.88
N ILE A 122 16.58 -6.37 -4.96
CA ILE A 122 15.23 -6.75 -4.55
C ILE A 122 14.36 -5.49 -4.53
N LYS A 123 13.22 -5.54 -5.23
CA LYS A 123 12.18 -4.52 -5.11
C LYS A 123 11.34 -4.78 -3.85
N LEU A 124 11.13 -3.74 -3.09
CA LEU A 124 10.38 -3.73 -1.84
C LEU A 124 9.22 -2.76 -1.92
N THR A 125 8.13 -3.11 -1.25
CA THR A 125 6.94 -2.27 -1.10
C THR A 125 6.75 -1.91 0.37
N LYS A 126 6.39 -0.65 0.65
CA LYS A 126 6.15 -0.18 2.01
C LYS A 126 4.89 -0.84 2.58
N ASP A 127 4.98 -1.38 3.78
CA ASP A 127 3.82 -1.92 4.51
C ASP A 127 3.10 -0.76 5.22
N PRO A 128 1.88 -0.40 4.81
CA PRO A 128 1.15 0.73 5.40
C PRO A 128 0.68 0.44 6.83
N ASN A 129 0.69 -0.82 7.26
CA ASN A 129 0.16 -1.25 8.56
C ASN A 129 1.20 -1.28 9.67
N TRP A 130 2.46 -0.93 9.36
CA TRP A 130 3.55 -0.95 10.32
C TRP A 130 4.10 0.47 10.54
N SER A 131 4.20 0.88 11.80
CA SER A 131 4.66 2.21 12.18
C SER A 131 6.11 2.18 12.65
N ALA A 132 6.97 2.96 12.00
CA ALA A 132 8.39 3.08 12.36
C ALA A 132 8.64 3.65 13.76
N GLN A 133 7.65 4.32 14.36
CA GLN A 133 7.74 4.94 15.67
C GLN A 133 7.17 4.05 16.78
N ARG A 134 6.23 3.16 16.47
CA ARG A 134 5.42 2.46 17.49
C ARG A 134 5.42 0.95 17.38
N SER A 135 5.71 0.40 16.20
CA SER A 135 5.64 -1.04 15.97
C SER A 135 6.96 -1.70 16.29
N ASP A 136 6.90 -2.82 16.99
CA ASP A 136 8.07 -3.63 17.27
C ASP A 136 8.57 -4.36 16.01
N ILE A 137 9.87 -4.62 16.00
CA ILE A 137 10.50 -5.47 15.00
C ILE A 137 10.33 -6.94 15.46
N PRO A 138 9.65 -7.80 14.68
CA PRO A 138 9.42 -9.18 15.06
C PRO A 138 10.71 -9.92 15.38
N ALA A 139 10.71 -10.89 16.31
CA ALA A 139 11.92 -11.63 16.66
C ALA A 139 12.31 -12.71 15.62
N THR A 140 11.36 -13.23 14.84
CA THR A 140 11.56 -14.45 14.03
C THR A 140 11.19 -14.27 12.56
N ASN A 141 11.85 -15.05 11.69
CA ASN A 141 11.53 -15.16 10.26
C ASN A 141 10.05 -15.53 10.04
N ALA A 142 9.51 -16.44 10.85
CA ALA A 142 8.13 -16.94 10.70
C ALA A 142 7.07 -15.84 10.86
N VAL A 143 7.35 -14.80 11.65
CA VAL A 143 6.46 -13.64 11.78
C VAL A 143 6.83 -12.57 10.74
N ALA A 144 8.12 -12.29 10.59
CA ALA A 144 8.59 -11.21 9.72
C ALA A 144 8.28 -11.42 8.24
N LEU A 145 8.36 -12.67 7.75
CA LEU A 145 8.16 -13.05 6.35
C LEU A 145 6.71 -13.41 6.03
N LYS A 146 5.79 -13.36 7.01
CA LYS A 146 4.36 -13.46 6.69
C LYS A 146 4.02 -12.32 5.74
N LYS A 147 3.34 -12.69 4.66
CA LYS A 147 2.73 -11.76 3.71
C LYS A 147 1.73 -10.93 4.50
N SER A 148 2.16 -9.78 5.04
CA SER A 148 1.21 -8.82 5.55
C SER A 148 0.32 -8.45 4.38
N SER A 149 -0.96 -8.34 4.65
CA SER A 149 -1.87 -7.63 3.76
C SER A 149 -1.25 -6.25 3.53
N LEU A 150 -0.66 -6.01 2.36
CA LEU A 150 -0.23 -4.69 1.92
C LEU A 150 -1.42 -3.74 1.73
N THR A 151 -2.64 -4.27 1.84
CA THR A 151 -3.87 -3.50 1.95
C THR A 151 -3.85 -2.68 3.24
N PRO A 152 -4.02 -1.35 3.19
CA PRO A 152 -4.13 -0.52 4.38
C PRO A 152 -5.30 -1.01 5.24
N ALA A 153 -5.03 -1.33 6.50
CA ALA A 153 -6.05 -1.52 7.50
C ALA A 153 -6.55 -0.12 7.89
N PHE A 154 -7.50 0.42 7.13
CA PHE A 154 -8.24 1.59 7.57
C PHE A 154 -8.97 1.25 8.87
N LYS A 155 -8.43 1.69 10.00
CA LYS A 155 -9.18 1.73 11.26
C LYS A 155 -9.83 3.11 11.33
N PRO A 156 -11.15 3.25 11.15
CA PRO A 156 -11.81 4.50 11.48
C PRO A 156 -11.68 4.72 12.98
N SER A 157 -11.01 5.81 13.36
CA SER A 157 -11.07 6.35 14.72
C SER A 157 -12.43 7.00 14.89
N TYR A 158 -13.30 6.39 15.70
CA TYR A 158 -14.46 7.03 16.30
C TYR A 158 -14.08 7.47 17.71
#